data_AF-A0A8S9KYW0-F1
#
_entry.id   AF-A0A8S9KYW0-F1
#
_cell.length_a   1.000
_cell.length_b   1.000
_cell.length_c   1.000
_cell.angle_alpha   90.00
_cell.angle_beta   90.00
_cell.angle_gamma   90.00
#
_symmetry.space_group_name_H-M   'P 1'
#
loop_
_entity.id
_entity.type
_entity.pdbx_description
1 polymer ?
#
loop_
_entity_poly.entity_id
_entity_poly.type
_entity_poly.pdbx_seq_one_letter_code
_entity_poly.pdbx_strand_id
1 'polypeptide(L)'
;MGNNKNVELNDPDLNIISFSAGRRGCIGSNIGSAMTYMLLARLIQRFTWSSVHGEDKFDISESKSDLFMAKPLHAIATPRLAPQIYST
;
A
#
# COMPACT_ATOMS: atom_id res chain seq x y z
N MET A 1 -1.72 -3.51 -29.53
CA MET A 1 -0.68 -2.69 -28.88
C MET A 1 -1.21 -2.28 -27.52
N GLY A 2 -0.70 -2.87 -26.44
CA GLY A 2 -1.27 -2.70 -25.10
C GLY A 2 -1.13 -1.27 -24.60
N ASN A 3 -2.25 -0.68 -24.22
CA ASN A 3 -2.39 0.58 -23.49
C ASN A 3 -1.80 0.41 -22.08
N ASN A 4 -0.47 0.58 -21.96
CA ASN A 4 0.22 0.64 -20.68
C ASN A 4 -0.22 1.92 -19.95
N LYS A 5 -1.27 1.83 -19.13
CA LYS A 5 -1.66 2.90 -18.21
C LYS A 5 -0.59 2.97 -17.12
N ASN A 6 0.08 4.12 -17.00
CA ASN A 6 1.04 4.31 -15.93
C ASN A 6 0.29 4.29 -14.58
N VAL A 7 0.84 3.61 -13.58
CA VAL A 7 0.19 3.46 -12.27
C VAL A 7 0.71 4.57 -11.37
N GLU A 8 0.08 5.73 -11.46
CA GLU A 8 0.47 6.94 -10.76
C GLU A 8 -0.54 7.28 -9.66
N LEU A 9 -0.05 7.62 -8.46
CA LEU A 9 -0.87 8.17 -7.36
C LEU A 9 -1.11 9.69 -7.51
N ASN A 10 -0.93 10.22 -8.72
CA ASN A 10 -1.09 11.63 -9.00
C ASN A 10 -2.48 11.85 -9.57
N ASP A 11 -3.27 12.72 -8.94
CA ASP A 11 -4.62 13.02 -9.40
C ASP A 11 -4.61 14.30 -10.26
N PRO A 12 -4.88 14.20 -11.58
CA PRO A 12 -4.93 15.37 -12.45
C PRO A 12 -6.05 16.36 -12.04
N ASP A 13 -7.10 15.86 -11.38
CA ASP A 13 -8.21 16.67 -10.88
C ASP A 13 -7.95 17.22 -9.47
N LEU A 14 -6.77 16.93 -8.89
CA LEU A 14 -6.30 17.42 -7.58
C LEU A 14 -7.23 17.11 -6.39
N ASN A 15 -8.07 16.08 -6.47
CA ASN A 15 -8.83 15.61 -5.31
C ASN A 15 -7.91 14.94 -4.28
N ILE A 16 -6.73 14.48 -4.71
CA ILE A 16 -5.70 13.88 -3.87
C ILE A 16 -4.33 14.52 -4.18
N ILE A 17 -3.65 15.02 -3.14
CA ILE A 17 -2.36 15.74 -3.25
C ILE A 17 -1.27 15.04 -2.42
N SER A 18 -1.20 13.71 -2.47
CA SER A 18 -0.28 12.91 -1.64
C SER A 18 1.20 13.23 -1.87
N PHE A 19 1.58 13.67 -3.07
CA PHE A 19 2.96 13.96 -3.45
C PHE A 19 3.23 15.44 -3.74
N SER A 20 2.34 16.35 -3.32
CA SER A 20 2.35 17.75 -3.73
C SER A 20 2.18 17.93 -5.26
N ALA A 21 2.14 19.17 -5.74
CA ALA A 21 1.92 19.51 -7.15
C ALA A 21 2.81 20.66 -7.63
N GLY A 22 2.93 20.81 -8.95
CA GLY A 22 3.71 21.87 -9.59
C GLY A 22 5.22 21.77 -9.32
N ARG A 23 5.91 22.92 -9.23
CA ARG A 23 7.38 22.99 -9.08
C ARG A 23 7.93 22.37 -7.80
N ARG A 24 7.08 22.16 -6.79
CA ARG A 24 7.44 21.55 -5.49
C ARG A 24 6.89 20.12 -5.35
N GLY A 25 6.34 19.55 -6.42
CA GLY A 25 5.93 18.16 -6.46
C GLY A 25 7.09 17.21 -6.17
N CYS A 26 6.80 16.09 -5.51
CA CYS A 26 7.79 15.06 -5.22
C CYS A 26 8.31 14.47 -6.53
N ILE A 27 9.60 14.64 -6.79
CA ILE A 27 10.27 14.09 -7.98
C ILE A 27 10.25 12.55 -8.01
N GLY A 28 10.05 11.92 -6.84
CA GLY A 28 9.95 10.48 -6.67
C GLY A 28 8.55 9.91 -6.80
N SER A 29 7.52 10.71 -7.12
CA SER A 29 6.11 10.26 -7.11
C SER A 29 5.87 9.04 -8.00
N ASN A 30 6.39 9.03 -9.23
CA ASN A 30 6.18 7.92 -10.17
C ASN A 30 6.84 6.62 -9.67
N ILE A 31 8.09 6.69 -9.23
CA ILE A 31 8.83 5.53 -8.71
C ILE A 31 8.19 5.03 -7.41
N GLY A 32 7.89 5.93 -6.47
CA GLY A 32 7.25 5.57 -5.20
C GLY A 32 5.89 4.92 -5.40
N SER A 33 5.10 5.43 -6.34
CA SER A 33 3.80 4.83 -6.72
C SER A 33 3.99 3.42 -7.25
N ALA A 34 4.84 3.25 -8.27
CA ALA A 34 5.08 1.94 -8.88
C ALA A 34 5.58 0.90 -7.85
N MET A 35 6.52 1.30 -6.97
CA MET A 35 7.02 0.42 -5.90
C MET A 35 5.92 0.04 -4.91
N THR A 36 5.13 1.01 -4.45
CA THR A 36 4.06 0.80 -3.47
C THR A 36 2.98 -0.11 -4.03
N TYR A 37 2.52 0.15 -5.26
CA TYR A 37 1.51 -0.67 -5.92
C TYR A 37 1.98 -2.09 -6.18
N MET A 38 3.20 -2.26 -6.68
CA MET A 38 3.76 -3.59 -6.93
C MET A 38 3.93 -4.39 -5.63
N LEU A 39 4.39 -3.74 -4.55
CA LEU A 39 4.48 -4.36 -3.24
C LEU A 39 3.11 -4.78 -2.73
N LEU A 40 2.13 -3.87 -2.75
CA LEU A 40 0.76 -4.14 -2.31
C LEU A 40 0.11 -5.27 -3.12
N ALA A 41 0.23 -5.23 -4.45
CA ALA A 41 -0.29 -6.27 -5.33
C ALA A 41 0.30 -7.64 -5.00
N ARG A 42 1.61 -7.71 -4.73
CA ARG A 42 2.26 -8.96 -4.32
C ARG A 42 1.77 -9.46 -2.97
N LEU A 43 1.59 -8.57 -1.99
CA LEU A 43 1.07 -8.91 -0.67
C LEU A 43 -0.36 -9.47 -0.74
N ILE A 44 -1.24 -8.82 -1.52
CA ILE A 44 -2.62 -9.28 -1.73
C ILE A 44 -2.66 -10.59 -2.52
N GLN A 45 -1.82 -10.73 -3.55
CA GLN A 45 -1.82 -11.91 -4.40
C GLN A 45 -1.29 -13.16 -3.70
N ARG A 46 -0.28 -13.01 -2.85
CA ARG A 46 0.45 -14.15 -2.26
C ARG A 46 -0.04 -14.58 -0.89
N PHE A 47 -0.76 -13.72 -0.16
CA PHE A 47 -1.14 -14.01 1.21
C PHE A 47 -2.65 -13.86 1.43
N THR A 48 -3.20 -14.74 2.25
CA THR A 48 -4.48 -14.54 2.91
C THR A 48 -4.22 -13.90 4.26
N TRP A 49 -4.93 -12.84 4.58
CA TRP A 49 -4.74 -12.05 5.80
C TRP A 49 -5.83 -12.38 6.81
N SER A 50 -5.45 -12.60 8.07
CA SER A 50 -6.39 -12.80 9.18
C SER A 50 -6.03 -11.90 10.35
N SER A 51 -7.03 -11.59 11.20
CA SER A 51 -6.80 -10.84 12.43
C SER A 51 -5.97 -11.63 13.44
N VAL A 52 -5.30 -10.93 14.34
CA VAL A 52 -4.69 -11.53 15.52
C VAL A 52 -5.80 -11.93 16.49
N HIS A 53 -5.63 -13.09 17.14
CA HIS A 53 -6.65 -13.64 18.03
C HIS A 53 -6.97 -12.64 19.16
N GLY A 54 -8.25 -12.25 19.29
CA GLY A 54 -8.71 -11.28 20.30
C GLY A 54 -8.91 -9.84 19.79
N GLU A 55 -8.59 -9.54 18.53
CA GLU A 55 -8.89 -8.24 17.90
C GLU A 55 -10.01 -8.36 16.87
N ASP A 56 -11.26 -8.08 17.28
CA ASP A 56 -12.43 -8.03 16.38
C ASP A 56 -12.67 -6.63 15.79
N LYS A 57 -12.01 -5.59 16.33
CA LYS A 57 -12.18 -4.20 15.88
C LYS A 57 -10.83 -3.53 15.67
N PHE A 58 -10.62 -3.00 14.46
CA PHE A 58 -9.44 -2.23 14.11
C PHE A 58 -9.69 -0.74 14.32
N ASP A 59 -8.81 -0.11 15.08
CA ASP A 59 -8.80 1.33 15.29
C ASP A 59 -7.89 2.00 14.26
N ILE A 60 -8.49 2.72 13.31
CA ILE A 60 -7.80 3.42 12.21
C ILE A 60 -7.64 4.91 12.52
N SER A 61 -7.64 5.28 13.80
CA SER A 61 -7.40 6.67 14.21
C SER A 61 -6.00 7.12 13.82
N GLU A 62 -5.88 8.35 13.32
CA GLU A 62 -4.60 8.97 12.95
C GLU A 62 -3.82 9.43 14.19
N SER A 63 -2.50 9.34 14.13
CA SER A 63 -1.62 9.91 15.15
C SER A 63 -1.72 11.45 15.13
N LYS A 64 -1.63 12.07 16.30
CA LYS A 64 -1.68 13.54 16.41
C LYS A 64 -0.38 14.23 16.00
N SER A 65 0.73 13.47 15.95
CA SER A 65 2.08 14.04 15.84
C SER A 65 2.83 13.62 14.59
N ASP A 66 2.31 12.66 13.83
CA ASP A 66 2.98 12.10 12.66
C ASP A 66 1.97 11.46 11.70
N LEU A 67 2.43 11.07 10.51
CA LEU A 67 1.64 10.52 9.41
C LEU A 67 1.24 9.04 9.59
N PHE A 68 1.40 8.49 10.80
CA PHE A 68 1.13 7.09 11.10
C PHE A 68 -0.23 6.92 11.81
N MET A 69 -0.74 5.68 11.86
CA MET A 69 -1.88 5.36 12.73
C MET A 69 -1.50 5.56 14.21
N ALA A 70 -2.47 6.00 15.02
CA ALA A 70 -2.31 6.16 16.46
C ALA A 70 -2.03 4.83 17.17
N LYS A 71 -2.53 3.73 16.60
CA LYS A 71 -2.26 2.37 17.07
C LYS A 71 -1.73 1.53 15.90
N PRO A 72 -0.64 0.77 16.10
CA PRO A 72 -0.12 -0.12 15.06
C PRO A 72 -1.16 -1.19 14.71
N LEU A 73 -1.30 -1.49 13.42
CA LEU A 73 -2.17 -2.56 12.95
C LEU A 73 -1.39 -3.87 12.91
N HIS A 74 -1.95 -4.92 13.51
CA HIS A 74 -1.39 -6.27 13.42
C HIS A 74 -2.26 -7.17 12.55
N ALA A 75 -1.60 -7.98 11.71
CA ALA A 75 -2.28 -8.95 10.86
C ALA A 75 -1.39 -10.18 10.64
N ILE A 76 -2.00 -11.34 10.52
CA ILE A 76 -1.32 -12.60 10.24
C ILE A 76 -1.42 -12.87 8.73
N ALA A 77 -0.27 -13.06 8.08
CA ALA A 77 -0.20 -13.39 6.66
C ALA A 77 0.03 -14.90 6.48
N THR A 78 -0.93 -15.59 5.90
CA THR A 78 -0.82 -17.03 5.54
C THR A 78 -0.55 -17.17 4.04
N PRO A 79 0.52 -17.88 3.61
CA PRO A 79 0.78 -18.11 2.19
C PRO A 79 -0.41 -18.77 1.48
N ARG A 80 -0.85 -18.19 0.36
CA ARG A 80 -1.96 -18.72 -0.45
C ARG A 80 -1.49 -19.69 -1.53
N LEU A 81 -0.27 -19.52 -2.03
CA LEU A 81 0.29 -20.36 -3.08
C LEU A 81 0.98 -21.57 -2.49
N ALA A 82 1.26 -22.57 -3.32
CA ALA A 82 1.94 -23.77 -2.87
C ALA A 82 3.39 -23.48 -2.44
N PRO A 83 3.93 -24.19 -1.43
CA PRO A 83 5.24 -23.90 -0.83
C PRO A 83 6.38 -23.83 -1.84
N GLN A 84 6.34 -24.64 -2.90
CA GLN A 84 7.38 -24.66 -3.94
C GLN A 84 7.56 -23.31 -4.66
N ILE A 85 6.55 -22.43 -4.71
CA ILE A 85 6.67 -21.10 -5.34
C ILE A 85 7.45 -20.11 -4.45
N TYR A 86 7.69 -20.47 -3.19
CA TYR A 86 8.44 -19.65 -2.22
C TYR A 86 9.84 -20.19 -1.94
N SER A 87 10.25 -21.31 -2.54
CA SER A 87 11.62 -21.80 -2.43
C SER A 87 12.57 -20.79 -3.07
N THR A 88 13.51 -20.27 -2.28
CA THR A 88 14.61 -19.41 -2.74
C THR A 88 15.79 -20.26 -3.16
#